data_AF-A0A376W8T6-F1
#
_entry.id   AF-A0A376W8T6-F1
#
_cell.length_a   1.000
_cell.length_b   1.000
_cell.length_c   1.000
_cell.angle_alpha   90.00
_cell.angle_beta   90.00
_cell.angle_gamma   90.00
#
_symmetry.space_group_name_H-M   'P 1'
#
loop_
_entity.id
_entity.type
_entity.pdbx_description
1 polymer ?
#
loop_
_entity_poly.entity_id
_entity_poly.type
_entity_poly.pdbx_seq_one_letter_code
_entity_poly.pdbx_strand_id
1 'polypeptide(L)'
;MLAAIWIIGSLTSKAYKAEVQQRREVFNRAKMDYDHLVNQIQQLGGLEGFIAKRAMLEKMKDKILGLPEEEKRALAALHDTARERQKQKFLERFFIDVASIPGVGPARKAALRSFGIETAADVTRRGVKQVKGFGDHLTQAVIDWKASCERRFVFRPNEAVTPADRQAVMTKMAAKRHRLESTLTVGATELQRFRLHAPARTMPLMEPLRQAAEKLAQAQADLSRC
;
A
#
# COMPACT_ATOMS: atom_id res chain seq x y z
N MET A 1 2.78 39.69 -75.65
CA MET A 1 3.78 38.70 -75.19
C MET A 1 4.05 38.70 -73.67
N LEU A 2 3.43 39.56 -72.84
CA LEU A 2 3.69 39.59 -71.39
C LEU A 2 2.82 38.63 -70.55
N ALA A 3 1.68 38.16 -71.05
CA ALA A 3 0.81 37.23 -70.33
C ALA A 3 1.40 35.79 -70.22
N ALA A 4 2.17 35.35 -71.22
CA ALA A 4 2.76 34.01 -71.24
C ALA A 4 3.88 33.84 -70.20
N ILE A 5 4.64 34.91 -69.91
CA ILE A 5 5.78 34.87 -68.97
C ILE A 5 5.28 34.79 -67.52
N TRP A 6 4.15 35.44 -67.19
CA TRP A 6 3.55 35.37 -65.85
C TRP A 6 2.92 34.01 -65.55
N ILE A 7 2.32 33.37 -66.57
CA ILE A 7 1.74 32.03 -66.45
C ILE A 7 2.84 30.97 -66.21
N ILE A 8 3.97 31.05 -66.91
CA ILE A 8 5.12 30.13 -66.74
C ILE A 8 5.80 30.31 -65.37
N GLY A 9 5.95 31.55 -64.88
CA GLY A 9 6.47 31.81 -63.52
C GLY A 9 5.54 31.32 -62.39
N SER A 10 4.21 31.37 -62.60
CA SER A 10 3.23 30.90 -61.61
C SER A 10 3.11 29.36 -61.56
N LEU A 11 3.25 28.68 -62.70
CA LEU A 11 3.19 27.22 -62.82
C LEU A 11 4.43 26.55 -62.22
N THR A 12 5.62 27.14 -62.43
CA THR A 12 6.87 26.68 -61.80
C THR A 12 6.87 26.89 -60.29
N SER A 13 6.32 28.00 -59.79
CA SER A 13 6.09 28.23 -58.35
C SER A 13 5.09 27.23 -57.73
N LYS A 14 3.97 26.92 -58.41
CA LYS A 14 3.00 25.92 -57.93
C LYS A 14 3.57 24.51 -57.92
N ALA A 15 4.27 24.11 -58.97
CA ALA A 15 4.94 22.81 -59.07
C ALA A 15 6.05 22.67 -58.03
N TYR A 16 6.86 23.72 -57.81
CA TYR A 16 7.88 23.74 -56.77
C TYR A 16 7.26 23.65 -55.36
N LYS A 17 6.19 24.39 -55.07
CA LYS A 17 5.47 24.28 -53.79
C LYS A 17 4.86 22.89 -53.58
N ALA A 18 4.32 22.28 -54.64
CA ALA A 18 3.78 20.92 -54.58
C ALA A 18 4.88 19.87 -54.32
N GLU A 19 6.05 20.01 -54.96
CA GLU A 19 7.22 19.15 -54.75
C GLU A 19 7.76 19.26 -53.32
N VAL A 20 7.92 20.48 -52.80
CA VAL A 20 8.35 20.70 -51.40
C VAL A 20 7.34 20.11 -50.42
N GLN A 21 6.05 20.29 -50.67
CA GLN A 21 4.99 19.71 -49.86
C GLN A 21 5.03 18.17 -49.89
N GLN A 22 5.21 17.56 -51.07
CA GLN A 22 5.35 16.12 -51.22
C GLN A 22 6.57 15.59 -50.46
N ARG A 23 7.75 16.24 -50.57
CA ARG A 23 8.95 15.85 -49.81
C ARG A 23 8.75 15.99 -48.30
N ARG A 24 8.04 17.03 -47.87
CA ARG A 24 7.67 17.22 -46.46
C ARG A 24 6.74 16.11 -45.96
N GLU A 25 5.78 15.68 -46.77
CA GLU A 25 4.91 14.55 -46.44
C GLU A 25 5.67 13.22 -46.39
N VAL A 26 6.64 13.01 -47.28
CA VAL A 26 7.53 11.83 -47.25
C VAL A 26 8.41 11.84 -45.99
N PHE A 27 9.00 12.98 -45.64
CA PHE A 27 9.76 13.14 -44.40
C PHE A 27 8.90 12.88 -43.16
N ASN A 28 7.70 13.46 -43.09
CA ASN A 28 6.79 13.28 -41.96
C ASN A 28 6.38 11.81 -41.80
N ARG A 29 6.09 11.10 -42.90
CA ARG A 29 5.78 9.67 -42.88
C ARG A 29 6.97 8.83 -42.41
N ALA A 30 8.14 9.05 -42.99
CA ALA A 30 9.37 8.32 -42.59
C ALA A 30 9.71 8.56 -41.11
N LYS A 31 9.45 9.77 -40.60
CA LYS A 31 9.62 10.10 -39.19
C LYS A 31 8.64 9.36 -38.30
N MET A 32 7.35 9.36 -38.67
CA MET A 32 6.32 8.61 -37.92
C MET A 32 6.63 7.11 -37.85
N ASP A 33 7.07 6.51 -38.97
CA ASP A 33 7.42 5.08 -39.02
C ASP A 33 8.61 4.76 -38.12
N TYR A 34 9.66 5.60 -38.15
CA TYR A 34 10.82 5.48 -37.28
C TYR A 34 10.43 5.63 -35.80
N ASP A 35 9.71 6.69 -35.44
CA ASP A 35 9.28 6.96 -34.06
C ASP A 35 8.39 5.83 -33.53
N HIS A 36 7.51 5.28 -34.37
CA HIS A 36 6.68 4.13 -34.02
C HIS A 36 7.52 2.88 -33.70
N LEU A 37 8.52 2.54 -34.53
CA LEU A 37 9.41 1.41 -34.27
C LEU A 37 10.27 1.61 -33.02
N VAL A 38 10.77 2.84 -32.78
CA VAL A 38 11.49 3.18 -31.55
C VAL A 38 10.61 2.95 -30.32
N ASN A 39 9.37 3.44 -30.34
CA ASN A 39 8.42 3.24 -29.25
C ASN A 39 8.09 1.76 -29.03
N GLN A 40 7.89 0.99 -30.10
CA GLN A 40 7.66 -0.45 -29.99
C GLN A 40 8.85 -1.19 -29.36
N ILE A 41 10.08 -0.85 -29.74
CA ILE A 41 11.30 -1.43 -29.16
C ILE A 41 11.42 -1.09 -27.68
N GLN A 42 11.13 0.15 -27.28
CA GLN A 42 11.17 0.55 -25.87
C GLN A 42 10.15 -0.23 -25.03
N GLN A 43 8.94 -0.40 -25.54
CA GLN A 43 7.87 -1.17 -24.87
C GLN A 43 8.23 -2.66 -24.77
N LEU A 44 8.70 -3.27 -25.86
CA LEU A 44 9.07 -4.69 -25.91
C LEU A 44 10.35 -5.01 -25.13
N GLY A 45 11.28 -4.05 -25.06
CA GLY A 45 12.49 -4.12 -24.25
C GLY A 45 12.19 -4.27 -22.76
N GLY A 46 10.96 -4.01 -22.31
CA GLY A 46 10.49 -4.33 -20.97
C GLY A 46 11.16 -3.52 -19.87
N LEU A 47 11.76 -2.37 -20.20
CA LEU A 47 12.45 -1.50 -19.24
C LEU A 47 11.49 -1.01 -18.15
N GLU A 48 10.26 -0.63 -18.52
CA GLU A 48 9.22 -0.24 -17.56
C GLU A 48 8.88 -1.37 -16.59
N GLY A 49 8.70 -2.59 -17.10
CA GLY A 49 8.45 -3.78 -16.29
C GLY A 49 9.61 -4.09 -15.34
N PHE A 50 10.86 -3.94 -15.81
CA PHE A 50 12.06 -4.08 -14.99
C PHE A 50 12.12 -3.03 -13.88
N ILE A 51 11.90 -1.76 -14.19
CA ILE A 51 11.91 -0.66 -13.22
C ILE A 51 10.82 -0.87 -12.16
N ALA A 52 9.60 -1.20 -12.60
CA ALA A 52 8.48 -1.47 -11.70
C ALA A 52 8.77 -2.65 -10.78
N LYS A 53 9.31 -3.76 -11.32
CA LYS A 53 9.68 -4.92 -10.51
C LYS A 53 10.81 -4.58 -9.53
N ARG A 54 11.84 -3.84 -9.96
CA ARG A 54 12.94 -3.39 -9.08
C ARG A 54 12.40 -2.55 -7.93
N ALA A 55 11.56 -1.56 -8.22
CA ALA A 55 10.94 -0.71 -7.21
C ALA A 55 10.06 -1.50 -6.23
N MET A 56 9.35 -2.53 -6.71
CA MET A 56 8.59 -3.44 -5.84
C MET A 56 9.52 -4.22 -4.90
N LEU A 57 10.64 -4.76 -5.39
CA LEU A 57 11.59 -5.51 -4.57
C LEU A 57 12.32 -4.61 -3.56
N GLU A 58 12.66 -3.38 -3.94
CA GLU A 58 13.20 -2.36 -3.01
C GLU A 58 12.26 -2.16 -1.82
N LYS A 59 10.96 -1.95 -2.08
CA LYS A 59 9.94 -1.82 -1.02
C LYS A 59 9.85 -3.06 -0.13
N MET A 60 10.08 -4.26 -0.66
CA MET A 60 10.05 -5.49 0.14
C MET A 60 11.31 -5.62 1.00
N LYS A 61 12.47 -5.22 0.48
CA LYS A 61 13.72 -5.12 1.25
C LYS A 61 13.55 -4.13 2.41
N ASP A 62 12.98 -2.94 2.16
CA ASP A 62 12.71 -1.95 3.21
C ASP A 62 11.79 -2.53 4.30
N LYS A 63 10.79 -3.31 3.91
CA LYS A 63 9.93 -4.02 4.88
C LYS A 63 10.71 -5.02 5.73
N ILE A 64 11.66 -5.77 5.17
CA ILE A 64 12.52 -6.68 5.93
C ILE A 64 13.38 -5.90 6.93
N LEU A 65 13.98 -4.79 6.49
CA LEU A 65 14.79 -3.92 7.36
C LEU A 65 13.96 -3.30 8.50
N GLY A 66 12.66 -3.09 8.29
CA GLY A 66 11.73 -2.62 9.30
C GLY A 66 11.18 -3.68 10.26
N LEU A 67 11.42 -4.99 10.00
CA LEU A 67 10.89 -6.06 10.86
C LEU A 67 11.37 -6.00 12.31
N PRO A 68 12.64 -5.71 12.63
CA PRO A 68 13.08 -5.62 14.03
C PRO A 68 12.34 -4.55 14.83
N GLU A 69 12.06 -3.39 14.24
CA GLU A 69 11.28 -2.34 14.89
C GLU A 69 9.78 -2.67 14.98
N GLU A 70 9.25 -3.44 14.04
CA GLU A 70 7.89 -3.99 14.15
C GLU A 70 7.79 -5.04 15.25
N GLU A 71 8.78 -5.92 15.38
CA GLU A 71 8.90 -6.91 16.47
C GLU A 71 8.96 -6.22 17.82
N LYS A 72 9.85 -5.23 17.98
CA LYS A 72 9.96 -4.43 19.20
C LYS A 72 8.65 -3.76 19.58
N ARG A 73 7.96 -3.13 18.61
CA ARG A 73 6.63 -2.53 18.82
C ARG A 73 5.58 -3.58 19.19
N ALA A 74 5.59 -4.74 18.56
CA ALA A 74 4.65 -5.82 18.88
C ALA A 74 4.88 -6.37 20.29
N LEU A 75 6.12 -6.53 20.71
CA LEU A 75 6.47 -6.92 22.08
C LEU A 75 6.04 -5.86 23.10
N ALA A 76 6.25 -4.57 22.82
CA ALA A 76 5.76 -3.49 23.67
C ALA A 76 4.21 -3.51 23.78
N ALA A 77 3.52 -3.72 22.66
CA ALA A 77 2.05 -3.83 22.64
C ALA A 77 1.53 -5.04 23.44
N LEU A 78 2.31 -6.12 23.57
CA LEU A 78 1.96 -7.22 24.49
C LEU A 78 1.91 -6.71 25.93
N HIS A 79 2.87 -5.87 26.36
CA HIS A 79 2.85 -5.31 27.71
C HIS A 79 1.65 -4.38 27.93
N ASP A 80 1.32 -3.53 26.95
CA ASP A 80 0.17 -2.61 27.04
C ASP A 80 -1.15 -3.37 27.16
N THR A 81 -1.35 -4.38 26.31
CA THR A 81 -2.56 -5.21 26.33
C THR A 81 -2.60 -6.17 27.51
N ALA A 82 -1.45 -6.62 28.00
CA ALA A 82 -1.35 -7.51 29.16
C ALA A 82 -1.80 -6.84 30.45
N ARG A 83 -1.50 -5.54 30.64
CA ARG A 83 -2.01 -4.77 31.79
C ARG A 83 -3.52 -4.73 31.82
N GLU A 84 -4.16 -4.43 30.68
CA GLU A 84 -5.62 -4.38 30.57
C GLU A 84 -6.25 -5.76 30.78
N ARG A 85 -5.68 -6.84 30.21
CA ARG A 85 -6.16 -8.22 30.45
C ARG A 85 -6.06 -8.61 31.93
N GLN A 86 -4.94 -8.30 32.58
CA GLN A 86 -4.75 -8.63 33.98
C GLN A 86 -5.70 -7.81 34.88
N LYS A 87 -5.91 -6.54 34.55
CA LYS A 87 -6.88 -5.67 35.23
C LYS A 87 -8.30 -6.21 35.07
N GLN A 88 -8.71 -6.57 33.85
CA GLN A 88 -10.03 -7.15 33.58
C GLN A 88 -10.25 -8.43 34.41
N LYS A 89 -9.31 -9.39 34.34
CA LYS A 89 -9.39 -10.64 35.11
C LYS A 89 -9.39 -10.42 36.62
N PHE A 90 -8.70 -9.38 37.10
CA PHE A 90 -8.75 -9.00 38.51
C PHE A 90 -10.13 -8.45 38.89
N LEU A 91 -10.74 -7.61 38.05
CA LEU A 91 -12.06 -7.02 38.28
C LEU A 91 -13.20 -8.05 38.21
N GLU A 92 -13.04 -9.12 37.41
CA GLU A 92 -14.00 -10.24 37.32
C GLU A 92 -14.21 -10.94 38.66
N ARG A 93 -13.26 -10.82 39.61
CA ARG A 93 -13.37 -11.41 40.94
C ARG A 93 -14.28 -10.63 41.89
N PHE A 94 -14.68 -9.41 41.53
CA PHE A 94 -15.49 -8.52 42.36
C PHE A 94 -16.93 -8.52 41.89
N PHE A 95 -17.73 -9.44 42.45
CA PHE A 95 -19.15 -9.56 42.13
C PHE A 95 -19.98 -8.44 42.76
N ILE A 96 -20.97 -7.96 42.00
CA ILE A 96 -21.86 -6.89 42.44
C ILE A 96 -22.81 -7.32 43.56
N ASP A 97 -23.13 -8.61 43.64
CA ASP A 97 -24.02 -9.18 44.65
C ASP A 97 -23.48 -8.96 46.07
N VAL A 98 -22.17 -9.15 46.26
CA VAL A 98 -21.50 -8.97 47.56
C VAL A 98 -20.93 -7.57 47.76
N ALA A 99 -21.01 -6.70 46.75
CA ALA A 99 -20.45 -5.35 46.82
C ALA A 99 -21.26 -4.43 47.76
N SER A 100 -20.57 -3.67 48.61
CA SER A 100 -21.20 -2.58 49.37
C SER A 100 -21.16 -1.30 48.54
N ILE A 101 -22.29 -0.93 47.93
CA ILE A 101 -22.43 0.25 47.07
C ILE A 101 -23.56 1.13 47.63
N PRO A 102 -23.28 2.39 48.00
CA PRO A 102 -24.29 3.29 48.55
C PRO A 102 -25.52 3.42 47.64
N GLY A 103 -26.71 3.22 48.20
CA GLY A 103 -27.97 3.34 47.47
C GLY A 103 -28.28 2.18 46.50
N VAL A 104 -27.42 1.16 46.39
CA VAL A 104 -27.65 0.01 45.50
C VAL A 104 -27.95 -1.25 46.33
N GLY A 105 -29.22 -1.39 46.72
CA GLY A 105 -29.73 -2.55 47.44
C GLY A 105 -30.03 -3.77 46.55
N PRO A 106 -30.51 -4.89 47.13
CA PRO A 106 -30.67 -6.18 46.43
C PRO A 106 -31.47 -6.11 45.12
N ALA A 107 -32.59 -5.38 45.09
CA ALA A 107 -33.41 -5.24 43.88
C ALA A 107 -32.67 -4.52 42.72
N ARG A 108 -31.86 -3.51 43.05
CA ARG A 108 -31.06 -2.77 42.07
C ARG A 108 -29.86 -3.60 41.58
N LYS A 109 -29.26 -4.42 42.44
CA LYS A 109 -28.22 -5.38 42.05
C LYS A 109 -28.77 -6.45 41.10
N ALA A 110 -29.95 -6.99 41.39
CA ALA A 110 -30.63 -7.93 40.51
C ALA A 110 -30.89 -7.31 39.13
N ALA A 111 -31.34 -6.05 39.07
CA ALA A 111 -31.53 -5.34 37.80
C ALA A 111 -30.24 -5.15 37.00
N LEU A 112 -29.11 -4.86 37.66
CA LEU A 112 -27.80 -4.77 37.01
C LEU A 112 -27.36 -6.13 36.42
N ARG A 113 -27.56 -7.23 37.17
CA ARG A 113 -27.27 -8.58 36.67
C ARG A 113 -28.12 -8.97 35.46
N SER A 114 -29.41 -8.65 35.46
CA SER A 114 -30.27 -8.88 34.30
C SER A 114 -29.83 -8.12 33.04
N PHE A 115 -29.01 -7.07 33.20
CA PHE A 115 -28.37 -6.31 32.12
C PHE A 115 -26.95 -6.80 31.79
N GLY A 116 -26.50 -7.91 32.37
CA GLY A 116 -25.16 -8.48 32.16
C GLY A 116 -24.05 -7.80 32.97
N ILE A 117 -24.40 -6.99 33.98
CA ILE A 117 -23.42 -6.34 34.87
C ILE A 117 -23.33 -7.17 36.14
N GLU A 118 -22.46 -8.17 36.14
CA GLU A 118 -22.30 -9.11 37.25
C GLU A 118 -21.07 -8.80 38.11
N THR A 119 -20.02 -8.29 37.48
CA THR A 119 -18.73 -8.00 38.12
C THR A 119 -18.31 -6.54 37.92
N ALA A 120 -17.28 -6.10 38.64
CA ALA A 120 -16.66 -4.80 38.41
C ALA A 120 -16.06 -4.66 36.99
N ALA A 121 -15.78 -5.78 36.33
CA ALA A 121 -15.23 -5.82 34.97
C ALA A 121 -16.28 -5.38 33.92
N ASP A 122 -17.55 -5.72 34.16
CA ASP A 122 -18.68 -5.46 33.24
C ASP A 122 -19.21 -4.02 33.36
N VAL A 123 -18.87 -3.34 34.46
CA VAL A 123 -19.35 -1.99 34.75
C VAL A 123 -18.82 -0.99 33.72
N THR A 124 -19.76 -0.43 32.95
CA THR A 124 -19.54 0.72 32.06
C THR A 124 -20.57 1.80 32.35
N ARG A 125 -20.20 3.08 32.23
CA ARG A 125 -21.13 4.21 32.50
C ARG A 125 -22.41 4.10 31.65
N ARG A 126 -22.24 3.75 30.37
CA ARG A 126 -23.35 3.55 29.44
C ARG A 126 -24.23 2.37 29.85
N GLY A 127 -23.63 1.21 30.17
CA GLY A 127 -24.38 0.02 30.56
C GLY A 127 -25.20 0.24 31.83
N VAL A 128 -24.61 0.88 32.85
CA VAL A 128 -25.31 1.16 34.12
C VAL A 128 -26.46 2.16 33.91
N LYS A 129 -26.27 3.22 33.11
CA LYS A 129 -27.30 4.23 32.84
C LYS A 129 -28.48 3.71 32.02
N GLN A 130 -28.29 2.61 31.28
CA GLN A 130 -29.38 1.94 30.55
C GLN A 130 -30.31 1.11 31.47
N VAL A 131 -29.86 0.79 32.69
CA VAL A 131 -30.69 0.02 33.64
C VAL A 131 -31.77 0.92 34.23
N LYS A 132 -33.03 0.49 34.11
CA LYS A 132 -34.18 1.21 34.67
C LYS A 132 -33.99 1.44 36.17
N GLY A 133 -34.11 2.70 36.61
CA GLY A 133 -33.93 3.09 38.01
C GLY A 133 -32.51 3.50 38.40
N PHE A 134 -31.57 3.55 37.45
CA PHE A 134 -30.22 4.10 37.64
C PHE A 134 -30.10 5.49 36.98
N GLY A 135 -30.29 6.54 37.79
CA GLY A 135 -29.95 7.91 37.40
C GLY A 135 -28.48 8.24 37.66
N ASP A 136 -28.06 9.47 37.32
CA ASP A 136 -26.64 9.86 37.32
C ASP A 136 -25.93 9.62 38.66
N HIS A 137 -26.59 9.85 39.79
CA HIS A 137 -26.02 9.61 41.12
C HIS A 137 -25.73 8.11 41.37
N LEU A 138 -26.68 7.23 41.06
CA LEU A 138 -26.50 5.78 41.25
C LEU A 138 -25.51 5.21 40.23
N THR A 139 -25.52 5.73 39.00
CA THR A 139 -24.49 5.41 38.01
C THR A 139 -23.11 5.78 38.54
N GLN A 140 -22.95 6.97 39.11
CA GLN A 140 -21.68 7.40 39.68
C GLN A 140 -21.24 6.51 40.83
N ALA A 141 -22.14 6.13 41.75
CA ALA A 141 -21.82 5.22 42.85
C ALA A 141 -21.29 3.84 42.37
N VAL A 142 -21.85 3.29 41.29
CA VAL A 142 -21.37 2.02 40.70
C VAL A 142 -20.02 2.22 39.99
N ILE A 143 -19.81 3.35 39.32
CA ILE A 143 -18.50 3.71 38.73
C ILE A 143 -17.44 3.89 39.82
N ASP A 144 -17.76 4.56 40.92
CA ASP A 144 -16.83 4.80 42.03
C ASP A 144 -16.47 3.49 42.73
N TRP A 145 -17.42 2.58 42.85
CA TRP A 145 -17.16 1.21 43.31
C TRP A 145 -16.17 0.49 42.39
N LYS A 146 -16.39 0.48 41.08
CA LYS A 146 -15.40 -0.07 40.12
C LYS A 146 -14.04 0.59 40.32
N ALA A 147 -13.98 1.92 40.40
CA ALA A 147 -12.73 2.66 40.61
C ALA A 147 -12.03 2.28 41.94
N SER A 148 -12.78 1.95 42.99
CA SER A 148 -12.23 1.45 44.25
C SER A 148 -11.60 0.06 44.12
N CYS A 149 -12.21 -0.82 43.32
CA CYS A 149 -11.63 -2.11 42.98
C CYS A 149 -10.36 -1.91 42.14
N GLU A 150 -10.40 -1.05 41.12
CA GLU A 150 -9.25 -0.74 40.27
C GLU A 150 -8.06 -0.18 41.05
N ARG A 151 -8.27 0.64 42.08
CA ARG A 151 -7.20 1.16 42.94
C ARG A 151 -6.42 0.06 43.69
N ARG A 152 -7.02 -1.12 43.87
CA ARG A 152 -6.38 -2.28 44.51
C ARG A 152 -5.61 -3.15 43.53
N PHE A 153 -5.73 -2.89 42.22
CA PHE A 153 -5.04 -3.64 41.20
C PHE A 153 -3.54 -3.34 41.22
N VAL A 154 -2.72 -4.38 41.32
CA VAL A 154 -1.27 -4.30 41.18
C VAL A 154 -0.88 -5.08 39.94
N PHE A 155 -0.30 -4.39 38.96
CA PHE A 155 0.18 -5.01 37.73
C PHE A 155 1.39 -5.91 38.03
N ARG A 156 1.36 -7.15 37.52
CA ARG A 156 2.48 -8.11 37.64
C ARG A 156 3.05 -8.39 36.24
N PRO A 157 4.14 -7.71 35.84
CA PRO A 157 4.67 -7.80 34.47
C PRO A 157 5.06 -9.23 34.06
N ASN A 158 5.63 -9.99 34.98
CA ASN A 158 6.15 -11.33 34.72
C ASN A 158 5.05 -12.39 34.52
N GLU A 159 3.85 -12.16 35.07
CA GLU A 159 2.69 -13.04 34.87
C GLU A 159 1.85 -12.61 33.66
N ALA A 160 1.97 -11.35 33.24
CA ALA A 160 1.07 -10.75 32.26
C ALA A 160 1.49 -11.03 30.80
N VAL A 161 2.80 -11.16 30.52
CA VAL A 161 3.32 -11.57 29.20
C VAL A 161 3.91 -12.96 29.30
N THR A 162 3.20 -13.94 28.78
CA THR A 162 3.63 -15.34 28.84
C THR A 162 4.76 -15.61 27.83
N PRO A 163 5.57 -16.66 28.03
CA PRO A 163 6.49 -17.14 27.01
C PRO A 163 5.77 -17.47 25.68
N ALA A 164 4.53 -17.95 25.75
CA ALA A 164 3.71 -18.24 24.57
C ALA A 164 3.33 -16.98 23.79
N ASP A 165 3.00 -15.87 24.47
CA ASP A 165 2.71 -14.60 23.81
C ASP A 165 3.93 -14.06 23.06
N ARG A 166 5.12 -14.11 23.70
CA ARG A 166 6.38 -13.73 23.06
C ARG A 166 6.67 -14.63 21.86
N GLN A 167 6.53 -15.95 22.03
CA GLN A 167 6.75 -16.90 20.95
C GLN A 167 5.79 -16.68 19.77
N ALA A 168 4.53 -16.32 20.03
CA ALA A 168 3.56 -16.02 18.98
C ALA A 168 3.99 -14.80 18.14
N VAL A 169 4.54 -13.76 18.78
CA VAL A 169 5.13 -12.61 18.07
C VAL A 169 6.31 -13.07 17.22
N MET A 170 7.25 -13.83 17.79
CA MET A 170 8.43 -14.32 17.06
C MET A 170 8.05 -15.17 15.85
N THR A 171 7.13 -16.12 16.02
CA THR A 171 6.63 -16.98 14.94
C THR A 171 5.97 -16.14 13.84
N LYS A 172 5.19 -15.11 14.21
CA LYS A 172 4.57 -14.19 13.25
C LYS A 172 5.62 -13.40 12.46
N MET A 173 6.64 -12.88 13.14
CA MET A 173 7.73 -12.13 12.48
C MET A 173 8.57 -13.02 11.58
N ALA A 174 8.89 -14.25 12.02
CA ALA A 174 9.60 -15.24 11.21
C ALA A 174 8.81 -15.63 9.96
N ALA A 175 7.50 -15.87 10.08
CA ALA A 175 6.65 -16.17 8.93
C ALA A 175 6.58 -14.99 7.96
N LYS A 176 6.50 -13.76 8.46
CA LYS A 176 6.50 -12.54 7.63
C LYS A 176 7.83 -12.38 6.90
N ARG A 177 8.95 -12.57 7.60
CA ARG A 177 10.30 -12.55 7.03
C ARG A 177 10.45 -13.57 5.91
N HIS A 178 10.08 -14.83 6.18
CA HIS A 178 10.18 -15.90 5.20
C HIS A 178 9.39 -15.61 3.91
N ARG A 179 8.16 -15.07 4.04
CA ARG A 179 7.36 -14.65 2.87
C ARG A 179 8.04 -13.55 2.06
N LEU A 180 8.60 -12.54 2.73
CA LEU A 180 9.30 -11.44 2.07
C LEU A 180 10.58 -11.93 1.38
N GLU A 181 11.37 -12.77 2.03
CA GLU A 181 12.60 -13.37 1.47
C GLU A 181 12.29 -14.26 0.26
N SER A 182 11.26 -15.10 0.35
CA SER A 182 10.81 -15.92 -0.79
C SER A 182 10.39 -15.05 -1.99
N THR A 183 9.65 -13.97 -1.72
CA THR A 183 9.27 -13.00 -2.77
C THR A 183 10.48 -12.31 -3.39
N LEU A 184 11.51 -11.98 -2.60
CA LEU A 184 12.75 -11.39 -3.10
C LEU A 184 13.53 -12.37 -3.99
N THR A 185 13.64 -13.64 -3.60
CA THR A 185 14.33 -14.68 -4.39
C THR A 185 13.65 -14.90 -5.75
N VAL A 186 12.32 -15.04 -5.75
CA VAL A 186 11.55 -15.16 -6.99
C VAL A 186 11.69 -13.89 -7.83
N GLY A 187 11.58 -12.71 -7.20
CA GLY A 187 11.73 -11.42 -7.86
C GLY A 187 13.09 -11.21 -8.51
N ALA A 188 14.18 -11.64 -7.87
CA ALA A 188 15.53 -11.58 -8.43
C ALA A 188 15.64 -12.42 -9.71
N THR A 189 15.01 -13.60 -9.71
CA THR A 189 14.95 -14.49 -10.88
C THR A 189 14.15 -13.85 -12.02
N GLU A 190 13.04 -13.18 -11.71
CA GLU A 190 12.26 -12.45 -12.70
C GLU A 190 13.02 -11.25 -13.29
N LEU A 191 13.76 -10.47 -12.48
CA LEU A 191 14.62 -9.40 -12.98
C LEU A 191 15.70 -9.94 -13.93
N GLN A 192 16.28 -11.10 -13.63
CA GLN A 192 17.23 -11.76 -14.53
C GLN A 192 16.55 -12.17 -15.84
N ARG A 193 15.31 -12.67 -15.81
CA ARG A 193 14.52 -12.99 -17.01
C ARG A 193 14.24 -11.75 -17.85
N PHE A 194 13.88 -10.61 -17.26
CA PHE A 194 13.72 -9.36 -18.00
C PHE A 194 14.99 -9.02 -18.78
N ARG A 195 16.16 -9.11 -18.13
CA ARG A 195 17.45 -8.84 -18.78
C ARG A 195 17.76 -9.80 -19.93
N LEU A 196 17.47 -11.10 -19.75
CA LEU A 196 17.78 -12.13 -20.75
C LEU A 196 16.83 -12.06 -21.97
N HIS A 197 15.55 -11.77 -21.75
CA HIS A 197 14.56 -11.78 -22.83
C HIS A 197 14.42 -10.45 -23.57
N ALA A 198 14.88 -9.33 -22.99
CA ALA A 198 14.80 -8.02 -23.64
C ALA A 198 15.47 -8.01 -25.04
N PRO A 199 16.73 -8.47 -25.21
CA PRO A 199 17.35 -8.52 -26.54
C PRO A 199 16.59 -9.42 -27.52
N ALA A 200 16.12 -10.59 -27.07
CA ALA A 200 15.39 -11.52 -27.93
C ALA A 200 14.07 -10.92 -28.47
N ARG A 201 13.42 -10.04 -27.71
CA ARG A 201 12.19 -9.35 -28.12
C ARG A 201 12.45 -8.19 -29.07
N THR A 202 13.57 -7.49 -28.91
CA THR A 202 13.90 -6.31 -29.72
C THR A 202 14.66 -6.66 -31.00
N MET A 203 15.41 -7.77 -31.03
CA MET A 203 16.20 -8.22 -32.19
C MET A 203 15.43 -8.24 -33.51
N PRO A 204 14.19 -8.80 -33.60
CA PRO A 204 13.43 -8.82 -34.85
C PRO A 204 13.09 -7.43 -35.40
N LEU A 205 13.09 -6.39 -34.56
CA LEU A 205 12.77 -5.01 -34.95
C LEU A 205 14.00 -4.19 -35.30
N MET A 206 15.22 -4.70 -35.06
CA MET A 206 16.46 -3.95 -35.32
C MET A 206 16.67 -3.67 -36.82
N GLU A 207 16.39 -4.65 -37.67
CA GLU A 207 16.53 -4.49 -39.13
C GLU A 207 15.45 -3.56 -39.70
N PRO A 208 14.14 -3.71 -39.36
CA PRO A 208 13.12 -2.69 -39.70
C PRO A 208 13.46 -1.28 -39.22
N LEU A 209 14.00 -1.14 -37.99
CA LEU A 209 14.42 0.15 -37.45
C LEU A 209 15.55 0.77 -38.27
N ARG A 210 16.55 -0.03 -38.64
CA ARG A 210 17.67 0.41 -39.48
C ARG A 210 17.15 0.92 -40.83
N GLN A 211 16.25 0.18 -41.49
CA GLN A 211 15.66 0.58 -42.76
C GLN A 211 14.83 1.86 -42.64
N ALA A 212 14.06 2.01 -41.55
CA ALA A 212 13.31 3.23 -41.28
C ALA A 212 14.24 4.44 -41.03
N ALA A 213 15.36 4.24 -40.34
CA ALA A 213 16.36 5.28 -40.11
C ALA A 213 17.03 5.73 -41.42
N GLU A 214 17.39 4.77 -42.29
CA GLU A 214 17.95 5.06 -43.62
C GLU A 214 16.94 5.85 -44.48
N LYS A 215 15.66 5.45 -44.50
CA LYS A 215 14.59 6.18 -45.21
C LYS A 215 14.37 7.60 -44.67
N LEU A 216 14.39 7.77 -43.35
CA LEU A 216 14.26 9.07 -42.71
C LEU A 216 15.43 9.99 -43.07
N ALA A 217 16.67 9.47 -43.02
CA ALA A 217 17.87 10.21 -43.39
C ALA A 217 17.82 10.66 -44.86
N GLN A 218 17.39 9.77 -45.77
CA GLN A 218 17.22 10.10 -47.19
C GLN A 218 16.15 11.18 -47.38
N ALA A 219 14.97 11.02 -46.77
CA ALA A 219 13.88 12.01 -46.87
C ALA A 219 14.28 13.39 -46.31
N GLN A 220 15.09 13.41 -45.26
CA GLN A 220 15.66 14.65 -44.70
C GLN A 220 16.64 15.31 -45.68
N ALA A 221 17.52 14.52 -46.30
CA ALA A 221 18.46 15.02 -47.31
C ALA A 221 17.71 15.61 -48.51
N ASP A 222 16.70 14.91 -49.02
CA ASP A 222 15.90 15.36 -50.17
C ASP A 222 15.11 16.64 -49.87
N LEU A 223 14.57 16.77 -48.65
CA LEU A 223 13.90 17.99 -48.20
C LEU A 223 14.86 19.18 -48.02
N SER A 224 16.10 18.93 -47.60
CA SER A 224 17.13 19.97 -47.40
C SER A 224 17.74 20.51 -48.70
N ARG A 225 17.57 19.79 -49.81
CA ARG A 225 18.05 20.17 -51.15
C ARG A 225 17.04 21.02 -51.95
N CYS A 226 15.93 21.44 -51.33
CA CYS A 226 14.92 22.34 -51.92
C CYS A 226 15.21 23.80 -51.59
#